data_AF-A0A7C5MWJ7-F1
#
_entry.id   AF-A0A7C5MWJ7-F1
#
_cell.length_a   1.000
_cell.length_b   1.000
_cell.length_c   1.000
_cell.angle_alpha   90.00
_cell.angle_beta   90.00
_cell.angle_gamma   90.00
#
_symmetry.space_group_name_H-M   'P 1'
#
loop_
_entity.id
_entity.type
_entity.pdbx_description
1 polymer ?
#
loop_
_entity_poly.entity_id
_entity_poly.type
_entity_poly.pdbx_seq_one_letter_code
_entity_poly.pdbx_strand_id
1 'polypeptide(L)'
;MKNIRFLCALFVLSLLFSDAMAQQAPMFSQYYFNTLAVNPAYAGSRESLTLTGVIRRQWLGISAAPVTQTFSVHAPDRSRRNGFGLTLVNDKVSYLGQTWISGAYAYRINMNKHKLALGLSGTVFNWRINWANARLIDQLDEV
;
A
#
# COMPACT_ATOMS: atom_id res chain seq x y z
N MET A 1 38.00 23.26 10.80
CA MET A 1 36.56 23.47 11.09
C MET A 1 35.78 24.20 9.99
N LYS A 2 36.34 25.22 9.31
CA LYS A 2 35.65 25.94 8.20
C LYS A 2 35.23 25.03 7.03
N ASN A 3 36.07 24.06 6.67
CA ASN A 3 35.82 23.19 5.51
C ASN A 3 34.67 22.18 5.75
N ILE A 4 34.47 21.74 6.99
CA ILE A 4 33.36 20.87 7.38
C ILE A 4 32.03 21.60 7.33
N ARG A 5 31.99 22.86 7.76
CA ARG A 5 30.78 23.70 7.67
C ARG A 5 30.40 23.96 6.21
N PHE A 6 31.40 24.15 5.35
CA PHE A 6 31.20 24.31 3.91
C PHE A 6 30.67 23.03 3.24
N LEU A 7 31.23 21.86 3.60
CA LEU A 7 30.74 20.55 3.15
C LEU A 7 29.30 20.26 3.60
N CYS A 8 28.96 20.56 4.86
CA CYS A 8 27.60 20.42 5.35
C CYS A 8 26.63 21.36 4.62
N ALA A 9 27.04 22.60 4.33
CA ALA A 9 26.22 23.54 3.58
C ALA A 9 25.98 23.08 2.13
N LEU A 10 27.00 22.52 1.48
CA LEU A 10 26.90 21.96 0.13
C LEU A 10 25.97 20.74 0.06
N PHE A 11 26.02 19.88 1.09
CA PHE A 11 25.14 18.71 1.20
C PHE A 11 23.67 19.12 1.43
N VAL A 12 23.41 20.12 2.27
CA VAL A 12 22.05 20.64 2.47
C VAL A 12 21.53 21.30 1.19
N LEU A 13 22.38 22.04 0.47
CA LEU A 13 22.01 22.69 -0.78
C LEU A 13 21.65 21.67 -1.89
N SER A 14 22.34 20.52 -1.96
CA SER A 14 22.03 19.48 -2.95
C SER A 14 20.68 18.80 -2.74
N LEU A 15 20.15 18.79 -1.50
CA LEU A 15 18.83 18.23 -1.21
C LEU A 15 17.68 19.11 -1.72
N LEU A 16 17.92 20.42 -1.89
CA LEU A 16 16.90 21.40 -2.32
C LEU A 16 16.60 21.35 -3.84
N PHE A 17 17.43 20.68 -4.64
CA PHE A 17 17.26 20.55 -6.09
C PHE A 17 16.71 19.19 -6.52
N SER A 18 16.12 18.43 -5.60
CA SER A 18 15.49 17.16 -5.94
C SER A 18 14.08 17.38 -6.49
N ASP A 19 13.82 16.89 -7.70
CA ASP A 19 12.48 16.92 -8.29
C ASP A 19 11.51 16.12 -7.43
N ALA A 20 10.47 16.79 -6.93
CA ALA A 20 9.42 16.14 -6.17
C ALA A 20 8.51 15.32 -7.10
N MET A 21 8.64 13.99 -7.05
CA MET A 21 7.73 13.06 -7.71
C MET A 21 6.44 12.95 -6.89
N ALA A 22 5.36 13.63 -7.31
CA ALA A 22 4.04 13.46 -6.71
C ALA A 22 3.37 12.19 -7.28
N GLN A 23 3.55 11.06 -6.60
CA GLN A 23 2.85 9.81 -6.91
C GLN A 23 1.80 9.56 -5.83
N GLN A 24 0.52 9.48 -6.24
CA GLN A 24 -0.55 9.17 -5.31
C GLN A 24 -0.72 7.65 -5.21
N ALA A 25 -0.16 7.07 -4.16
CA ALA A 25 -0.50 5.70 -3.79
C ALA A 25 -1.91 5.67 -3.18
N PRO A 26 -2.68 4.60 -3.40
CA PRO A 26 -3.99 4.44 -2.79
C PRO A 26 -3.89 4.54 -1.26
N MET A 27 -4.66 5.47 -0.67
CA MET A 27 -4.58 5.80 0.76
C MET A 27 -5.57 4.95 1.56
N PHE A 28 -5.05 4.11 2.46
CA PHE A 28 -5.86 3.24 3.32
C PHE A 28 -6.25 3.94 4.63
N SER A 29 -7.36 4.68 4.64
CA SER A 29 -7.95 5.15 5.91
C SER A 29 -8.58 4.02 6.73
N GLN A 30 -8.86 2.87 6.09
CA GLN A 30 -9.54 1.71 6.68
C GLN A 30 -8.59 0.60 7.14
N TYR A 31 -7.32 0.91 7.42
CA TYR A 31 -6.31 -0.08 7.81
C TYR A 31 -6.70 -0.92 9.04
N TYR A 32 -7.58 -0.40 9.90
CA TYR A 32 -8.10 -1.12 11.08
C TYR A 32 -8.76 -2.45 10.69
N PHE A 33 -9.43 -2.51 9.53
CA PHE A 33 -10.09 -3.73 9.07
C PHE A 33 -9.12 -4.72 8.41
N ASN A 34 -7.98 -4.25 7.89
CA ASN A 34 -6.99 -5.09 7.22
C ASN A 34 -5.55 -4.64 7.55
N THR A 35 -5.12 -4.94 8.77
CA THR A 35 -3.78 -4.58 9.26
C THR A 35 -2.67 -5.24 8.43
N LEU A 36 -2.92 -6.40 7.82
CA LEU A 36 -1.98 -7.08 6.92
C LEU A 36 -1.56 -6.19 5.73
N ALA A 37 -2.47 -5.35 5.24
CA ALA A 37 -2.19 -4.47 4.10
C ALA A 37 -1.12 -3.39 4.40
N VAL A 38 -0.88 -3.10 5.69
CA VAL A 38 0.06 -2.06 6.12
C VAL A 38 1.27 -2.65 6.85
N ASN A 39 1.10 -3.76 7.58
CA ASN A 39 2.16 -4.37 8.36
C ASN A 39 2.31 -5.87 8.05
N PRO A 40 3.37 -6.29 7.34
CA PRO A 40 3.59 -7.71 7.03
C PRO A 40 3.85 -8.56 8.28
N ALA A 41 4.37 -8.00 9.37
CA ALA A 41 4.57 -8.73 10.63
C ALA A 41 3.25 -9.17 11.29
N TYR A 42 2.12 -8.61 10.84
CA TYR A 42 0.78 -9.01 11.29
C TYR A 42 0.34 -10.37 10.74
N ALA A 43 0.96 -10.89 9.67
CA ALA A 43 0.56 -12.14 9.02
C ALA A 43 0.46 -13.31 10.01
N GLY A 44 -0.73 -13.88 10.20
CA GLY A 44 -0.96 -15.00 11.11
C GLY A 44 -1.04 -14.63 12.60
N SER A 45 -1.11 -13.34 12.95
CA SER A 45 -1.14 -12.87 14.35
C SER A 45 -2.40 -13.28 15.11
N ARG A 46 -3.50 -13.52 14.39
CA ARG A 46 -4.77 -14.02 14.95
C ARG A 46 -4.75 -15.52 15.27
N GLU A 47 -3.60 -16.17 15.14
CA GLU A 47 -3.37 -17.60 15.41
C GLU A 47 -4.36 -18.56 14.72
N SER A 48 -4.97 -18.09 13.62
CA SER A 48 -5.98 -18.79 12.83
C SER A 48 -5.91 -18.34 11.38
N LEU A 49 -6.50 -19.13 10.48
CA LEU A 49 -6.74 -18.69 9.11
C LEU A 49 -7.75 -17.54 9.14
N THR A 50 -7.32 -16.37 8.66
CA THR A 50 -8.14 -15.16 8.60
C THR A 50 -8.30 -14.76 7.14
N LEU A 51 -9.55 -14.53 6.73
CA LEU A 51 -9.89 -13.98 5.43
C LEU A 51 -10.61 -12.65 5.65
N THR A 52 -10.24 -11.63 4.88
CA THR A 52 -10.82 -10.29 4.97
C THR A 52 -11.15 -9.78 3.58
N GLY A 53 -12.40 -9.34 3.38
CA GLY A 53 -12.85 -8.66 2.17
C GLY A 53 -13.32 -7.25 2.51
N VAL A 54 -12.83 -6.25 1.79
CA VAL A 54 -13.23 -4.85 1.96
C VAL A 54 -13.52 -4.24 0.60
N ILE A 55 -14.66 -3.57 0.48
CA ILE A 55 -15.00 -2.76 -0.70
C ILE A 55 -15.21 -1.33 -0.24
N ARG A 56 -14.55 -0.40 -0.92
CA ARG A 56 -14.62 1.03 -0.64
C ARG A 56 -15.06 1.75 -1.91
N ARG A 57 -16.20 2.44 -1.83
CA ARG A 57 -16.69 3.33 -2.89
C ARG A 57 -16.61 4.76 -2.36
N GLN A 58 -15.93 5.64 -3.06
CA GLN A 58 -15.86 7.07 -2.72
C GLN A 58 -16.83 7.86 -3.60
N TRP A 59 -17.26 9.02 -3.09
CA TRP A 59 -18.05 10.00 -3.84
C TRP A 59 -19.24 9.37 -4.59
N LEU A 60 -20.12 8.72 -3.83
CA LEU A 60 -21.32 8.10 -4.38
C LEU A 60 -22.13 9.12 -5.20
N GLY A 61 -22.60 8.70 -6.37
CA GLY A 61 -23.34 9.55 -7.31
C GLY A 61 -22.47 10.26 -8.35
N ILE A 62 -21.14 10.30 -8.18
CA ILE A 62 -20.22 10.84 -9.19
C ILE A 62 -19.84 9.72 -10.17
N SER A 63 -19.98 9.98 -11.48
CA SER A 63 -19.53 9.07 -12.52
C SER A 63 -18.01 8.88 -12.45
N ALA A 64 -17.54 7.66 -12.68
CA ALA A 64 -16.11 7.31 -12.67
C ALA A 64 -15.39 7.55 -11.32
N ALA A 65 -16.15 7.62 -10.21
CA ALA A 65 -15.60 7.79 -8.87
C ALA A 65 -14.74 6.59 -8.41
N PRO A 66 -13.79 6.81 -7.47
CA PRO A 66 -12.89 5.76 -6.98
C PRO A 66 -13.63 4.57 -6.36
N VAL A 67 -13.24 3.37 -6.77
CA VAL A 67 -13.67 2.10 -6.17
C VAL A 67 -12.46 1.22 -5.94
N THR A 68 -12.26 0.83 -4.68
CA THR A 68 -11.19 -0.06 -4.24
C THR A 68 -11.77 -1.34 -3.68
N GLN A 69 -11.24 -2.48 -4.09
CA GLN A 69 -11.58 -3.80 -3.59
C GLN A 69 -10.32 -4.46 -3.06
N THR A 70 -10.39 -4.95 -1.82
CA THR A 70 -9.28 -5.61 -1.17
C THR A 70 -9.74 -6.97 -0.68
N PHE A 71 -8.95 -7.98 -1.00
CA PHE A 71 -9.07 -9.31 -0.42
C PHE A 71 -7.73 -9.69 0.21
N SER A 72 -7.75 -10.11 1.47
CA SER A 72 -6.55 -10.62 2.13
C SER A 72 -6.82 -11.94 2.84
N VAL A 73 -5.79 -12.77 2.88
CA VAL A 73 -5.77 -14.03 3.60
C VAL A 73 -4.45 -14.15 4.34
N HIS A 74 -4.48 -14.55 5.60
CA HIS A 74 -3.26 -14.88 6.33
C HIS A 74 -3.50 -15.95 7.38
N ALA A 75 -2.45 -16.72 7.67
CA ALA A 75 -2.48 -17.77 8.68
C ALA A 75 -1.10 -17.93 9.35
N PRO A 76 -1.06 -18.38 10.62
CA PRO A 76 0.19 -18.90 11.19
C PRO A 76 0.53 -20.26 10.58
N ASP A 77 1.79 -20.65 10.70
CA ASP A 77 2.16 -22.06 10.56
C ASP A 77 1.76 -22.88 11.81
N ARG A 78 1.92 -24.21 11.72
CA ARG A 78 1.58 -25.10 12.84
C ARG A 78 2.39 -24.83 14.12
N SER A 79 3.63 -24.36 13.96
CA SER A 79 4.51 -24.01 15.10
C SER A 79 4.20 -22.65 15.72
N ARG A 80 3.32 -21.85 15.08
CA ARG A 80 3.01 -20.44 15.38
C ARG A 80 4.23 -19.51 15.39
N ARG A 81 5.40 -19.96 14.92
CA ARG A 81 6.61 -19.12 14.78
C ARG A 81 6.63 -18.38 13.46
N ASN A 82 5.95 -18.91 12.44
CA ASN A 82 5.91 -18.33 11.12
C ASN A 82 4.49 -17.87 10.79
N GLY A 83 4.37 -16.89 9.92
CA GLY A 83 3.10 -16.37 9.44
C GLY A 83 3.21 -16.05 7.96
N PHE A 84 2.17 -16.39 7.22
CA PHE A 84 2.10 -16.15 5.79
C PHE A 84 0.83 -15.37 5.48
N GLY A 85 0.95 -14.42 4.56
CA GLY A 85 -0.16 -13.57 4.14
C GLY A 85 -0.10 -13.28 2.66
N LEU A 86 -1.27 -13.12 2.06
CA LEU A 86 -1.46 -12.67 0.70
C LEU A 86 -2.53 -11.57 0.70
N THR A 87 -2.28 -10.49 -0.01
CA THR A 87 -3.26 -9.42 -0.23
C THR A 87 -3.37 -9.17 -1.73
N LEU A 88 -4.59 -9.21 -2.25
CA LEU A 88 -4.95 -8.78 -3.59
C LEU A 88 -5.74 -7.48 -3.47
N VAL A 89 -5.33 -6.45 -4.21
CA VAL A 89 -6.08 -5.20 -4.30
C VAL A 89 -6.34 -4.88 -5.76
N ASN A 90 -7.58 -4.52 -6.05
CA ASN A 90 -7.99 -3.92 -7.31
C ASN A 90 -8.51 -2.52 -6.99
N ASP A 91 -7.87 -1.51 -7.56
CA ASP A 91 -8.24 -0.11 -7.42
C ASP A 91 -8.57 0.47 -8.80
N LYS A 92 -9.68 1.18 -8.89
CA LYS A 92 -10.12 1.86 -10.10
C LYS A 92 -10.47 3.30 -9.77
N VAL A 93 -9.77 4.22 -10.41
CA VAL A 93 -10.00 5.67 -10.31
C VAL A 93 -10.19 6.21 -11.71
N SER A 94 -11.44 6.52 -12.06
CA SER A 94 -11.78 6.98 -13.40
C SER A 94 -11.27 6.04 -14.52
N TYR A 95 -10.39 6.52 -15.39
CA TYR A 95 -9.75 5.79 -16.48
C TYR A 95 -8.46 5.04 -16.06
N LEU A 96 -7.98 5.27 -14.84
CA LEU A 96 -6.83 4.59 -14.26
C LEU A 96 -7.29 3.35 -13.50
N GLY A 97 -6.67 2.22 -13.79
CA GLY A 97 -6.84 0.97 -13.06
C GLY A 97 -5.49 0.50 -12.53
N GLN A 98 -5.43 0.16 -11.26
CA GLN A 98 -4.26 -0.41 -10.62
C GLN A 98 -4.66 -1.73 -9.95
N THR A 99 -3.89 -2.78 -10.14
CA THR A 99 -4.06 -4.04 -9.43
C THR A 99 -2.72 -4.44 -8.87
N TRP A 100 -2.68 -4.87 -7.61
CA TRP A 100 -1.45 -5.39 -7.04
C TRP A 100 -1.71 -6.57 -6.14
N ILE A 101 -0.68 -7.41 -6.08
CA ILE A 101 -0.64 -8.60 -5.25
C ILE A 101 0.57 -8.47 -4.34
N SER A 102 0.35 -8.58 -3.04
CA SER A 102 1.37 -8.52 -2.00
C SER A 102 1.45 -9.84 -1.25
N GLY A 103 2.63 -10.45 -1.25
CA GLY A 103 2.96 -11.55 -0.35
C GLY A 103 3.63 -11.02 0.91
N ALA A 104 3.25 -11.55 2.06
CA ALA A 104 3.80 -11.19 3.37
C ALA A 104 4.26 -12.44 4.12
N TYR A 105 5.41 -12.32 4.76
CA TYR A 105 5.98 -13.31 5.66
C TYR A 105 6.26 -12.65 7.01
N ALA A 106 5.93 -13.34 8.10
CA ALA A 106 6.20 -12.90 9.46
C ALA A 106 6.95 -13.98 10.24
N TYR A 107 8.03 -13.60 10.91
CA TYR A 107 8.75 -14.46 11.84
C TYR A 107 8.58 -13.95 13.28
N ARG A 108 8.16 -14.83 14.19
CA ARG A 108 7.89 -14.51 15.59
C ARG A 108 8.98 -15.04 16.51
N ILE A 109 9.50 -14.13 17.32
CA ILE A 109 10.42 -14.39 18.41
C ILE A 109 9.60 -14.36 19.70
N ASN A 110 9.39 -15.55 20.28
CA ASN A 110 8.73 -15.68 21.58
C ASN A 110 9.71 -15.27 22.68
N MET A 111 9.40 -14.19 23.37
CA MET A 111 10.00 -13.82 24.65
C MET A 111 9.06 -14.33 25.76
N ASN A 112 9.57 -14.56 26.98
CA ASN A 112 8.81 -15.21 28.06
C ASN A 112 7.33 -14.81 28.17
N LYS A 113 7.02 -13.50 28.16
CA LYS A 113 5.63 -12.97 28.26
C LYS A 113 5.15 -12.22 27.02
N HIS A 114 6.01 -12.02 26.02
CA HIS A 114 5.73 -11.15 24.88
C HIS A 114 6.18 -11.79 23.57
N LYS A 115 5.59 -11.38 22.45
CA LYS A 115 5.98 -11.85 21.12
C LYS A 115 6.49 -10.66 20.32
N LEU A 116 7.73 -10.73 19.87
CA LEU A 116 8.27 -9.81 18.87
C LEU A 116 8.08 -10.45 17.50
N ALA A 117 7.64 -9.68 16.51
CA ALA A 117 7.45 -10.17 15.15
C ALA A 117 8.20 -9.30 14.15
N LEU A 118 8.91 -9.93 13.23
CA LEU A 118 9.56 -9.30 12.08
C LEU A 118 8.79 -9.67 10.82
N GLY A 119 8.57 -8.69 9.94
CA GLY A 119 7.79 -8.87 8.72
C GLY A 119 8.60 -8.54 7.48
N LEU A 120 8.43 -9.33 6.43
CA LEU A 120 8.94 -9.07 5.09
C LEU A 120 7.77 -9.14 4.11
N SER A 121 7.71 -8.22 3.15
CA SER A 121 6.71 -8.22 2.09
C SER A 121 7.32 -7.98 0.71
N GLY A 122 6.75 -8.62 -0.30
CA GLY A 122 7.00 -8.32 -1.70
C GLY A 122 5.68 -8.03 -2.41
N THR A 123 5.66 -7.02 -3.27
CA THR A 123 4.45 -6.60 -4.00
C THR A 123 4.73 -6.51 -5.49
N VAL A 124 3.83 -7.05 -6.30
CA VAL A 124 3.81 -6.90 -7.75
C VAL A 124 2.67 -5.98 -8.13
N PHE A 125 2.98 -4.93 -8.90
CA PHE A 125 2.03 -3.93 -9.36
C PHE A 125 1.73 -4.09 -10.84
N ASN A 126 0.47 -3.89 -11.21
CA ASN A 126 0.02 -3.81 -12.58
C ASN A 126 -0.83 -2.55 -12.76
N TRP A 127 -0.34 -1.64 -13.59
CA TRP A 127 -1.00 -0.38 -13.90
C TRP A 127 -1.61 -0.45 -15.30
N ARG A 128 -2.82 0.08 -15.45
CA ARG A 128 -3.55 0.11 -16.71
C ARG A 128 -4.19 1.48 -16.88
N ILE A 129 -4.16 1.99 -18.10
CA ILE A 129 -4.83 3.23 -18.47
C ILE A 129 -5.77 2.89 -19.62
N ASN A 130 -7.07 3.14 -19.45
CA ASN A 130 -8.04 2.95 -20.51
C ASN A 130 -8.36 4.28 -21.20
N TRP A 131 -7.59 4.58 -22.25
CA TRP A 131 -7.71 5.80 -23.04
C TRP A 131 -9.04 5.92 -23.81
N ALA A 132 -9.75 4.82 -24.08
CA ALA A 132 -11.02 4.86 -24.81
C ALA A 132 -12.14 5.59 -24.05
N ASN A 133 -12.01 5.73 -22.73
CA ASN A 133 -12.95 6.48 -21.89
C ASN A 133 -12.33 7.78 -21.35
N ALA A 134 -11.13 8.14 -21.81
CA ALA A 134 -10.50 9.41 -21.44
C ALA A 134 -11.21 10.52 -22.22
N ARG A 135 -12.14 11.22 -21.57
CA ARG A 135 -12.56 12.53 -22.06
C ARG A 135 -11.39 13.47 -21.86
N LEU A 136 -10.68 13.77 -22.95
CA LEU A 136 -9.80 14.91 -22.99
C LEU A 136 -10.69 16.13 -22.78
N ILE A 137 -10.46 16.89 -21.71
CA ILE A 137 -11.09 18.20 -21.56
C ILE A 137 -10.46 19.04 -22.66
N ASP A 138 -11.21 19.29 -23.73
CA ASP A 138 -10.79 20.22 -24.77
C ASP A 138 -10.99 21.64 -24.24
N GLN A 139 -10.15 22.59 -24.65
CA GLN A 139 -10.27 24.00 -24.22
C GLN A 139 -11.57 24.67 -24.70
N LEU A 140 -12.37 23.96 -25.52
CA LEU A 140 -13.64 24.38 -26.09
C LEU A 140 -14.87 23.81 -25.36
N ASP A 141 -14.71 22.94 -24.37
CA ASP A 141 -15.84 22.43 -23.58
C ASP A 141 -16.25 23.52 -22.54
N GLU A 142 -17.37 24.20 -22.79
CA GLU A 142 -17.97 25.14 -21.82
C GLU A 142 -18.42 24.40 -20.56
N VAL A 143 -18.12 25.03 -19.41
CA VAL A 143 -18.38 24.55 -18.02
C VAL A 143 -19.87 24.44 -17.72
#